data_AF-A0A7C2P2U7-F1
#
_entry.id   AF-A0A7C2P2U7-F1
#
_cell.length_a   1.000
_cell.length_b   1.000
_cell.length_c   1.000
_cell.angle_alpha   90.00
_cell.angle_beta   90.00
_cell.angle_gamma   90.00
#
_symmetry.space_group_name_H-M   'P 1'
#
loop_
_entity.id
_entity.type
_entity.pdbx_description
1 polymer ?
#
loop_
_entity_poly.entity_id
_entity_poly.type
_entity_poly.pdbx_seq_one_letter_code
_entity_poly.pdbx_strand_id
1 'polypeptide(L)'
;MDKVVYVSKEMAKVEFAERFPKYSGLLSIFQKSPFPQNIELRFNEKSLGNHLINDLTDFFSRFPFVSNVQHNYTSALQIYRLRKSIILVGFWIFVSFLILYIPLNLSFMRSIFAREKKLFDLVEYLGYEKRGLEITFVVASAIPLVLVSFIILAVFNQIAKMLHIPFYPVYLLLLFFLLLQLIFSVDVLEK
;
A
#
# COMPACT_ATOMS: atom_id res chain seq x y z
N MET A 1 21.32 -13.84 10.23
CA MET A 1 22.13 -12.62 10.09
C MET A 1 22.24 -12.37 8.61
N ASP A 2 21.76 -11.22 8.14
CA ASP A 2 21.48 -11.02 6.70
C ASP A 2 22.57 -10.16 6.04
N LYS A 3 23.13 -9.21 6.79
CA LYS A 3 24.19 -8.35 6.27
C LYS A 3 25.08 -7.84 7.41
N VAL A 4 26.39 -7.82 7.16
CA VAL A 4 27.37 -7.10 7.97
C VAL A 4 27.85 -5.92 7.15
N VAL A 5 27.79 -4.72 7.70
CA VAL A 5 28.24 -3.50 7.02
C VAL A 5 29.27 -2.81 7.91
N TYR A 6 30.47 -2.61 7.37
CA TYR A 6 31.46 -1.75 8.01
C TYR A 6 31.18 -0.30 7.64
N VAL A 7 31.01 0.55 8.64
CA VAL A 7 30.75 1.97 8.46
C VAL A 7 31.96 2.73 9.00
N SER A 8 32.64 3.42 8.07
CA SER A 8 33.78 4.28 8.39
C SER A 8 33.29 5.63 8.90
N LYS A 9 34.19 6.37 9.57
CA LYS A 9 33.89 7.73 10.07
C LYS A 9 33.40 8.66 8.96
N GLU A 10 33.89 8.45 7.75
CA GLU A 10 33.63 9.32 6.60
C GLU A 10 32.28 8.97 5.98
N MET A 11 31.94 7.68 5.92
CA MET A 11 30.59 7.23 5.54
C MET A 11 29.54 7.73 6.53
N ALA A 12 29.80 7.62 7.84
CA ALA A 12 28.90 8.12 8.87
C ALA A 12 28.69 9.64 8.78
N LYS A 13 29.74 10.40 8.43
CA LYS A 13 29.66 11.85 8.24
C LYS A 13 28.76 12.23 7.06
N VAL A 14 28.91 11.54 5.93
CA VAL A 14 28.07 11.75 4.74
C VAL A 14 26.61 11.41 5.06
N GLU A 15 26.36 10.24 5.66
CA GLU A 15 25.02 9.80 6.02
C GLU A 15 24.33 10.75 7.02
N PHE A 16 25.08 11.31 7.97
CA PHE A 16 24.57 12.33 8.88
C PHE A 16 24.17 13.62 8.14
N ALA A 17 25.01 14.11 7.22
CA ALA A 17 24.72 15.32 6.46
C ALA A 17 23.49 15.17 5.56
N GLU A 18 23.28 13.98 4.99
CA GLU A 18 22.08 13.66 4.20
C GLU A 18 20.82 13.58 5.06
N ARG A 19 20.89 12.91 6.22
CA ARG A 19 19.72 12.74 7.11
C ARG A 19 19.37 14.01 7.89
N PHE A 20 20.35 14.85 8.19
CA PHE A 20 20.21 16.02 9.07
C PHE A 20 20.83 17.29 8.44
N PRO A 21 20.37 17.73 7.26
CA PRO A 21 21.01 18.81 6.51
C PRO A 21 21.07 20.13 7.30
N LYS A 22 20.06 20.42 8.12
CA LYS A 22 20.01 21.61 8.99
C LYS A 22 21.08 21.62 10.10
N TYR A 23 21.60 20.46 10.47
CA TYR A 23 22.58 20.29 11.55
C TYR A 23 23.99 19.98 11.03
N SER A 24 24.18 19.97 9.71
CA SER A 24 25.48 19.77 9.06
C SER A 24 26.54 20.74 9.59
N GLY A 25 26.15 21.97 9.90
CA GLY A 25 27.01 23.00 10.51
C GLY A 25 27.53 22.65 11.90
N LEU A 26 26.92 21.71 12.64
CA LEU A 26 27.46 21.26 13.94
C LEU A 26 28.77 20.49 13.78
N LEU A 27 29.01 19.90 12.61
CA LEU A 27 30.21 19.11 12.35
C LEU A 27 31.47 19.97 12.26
N SER A 28 31.35 21.26 11.94
CA SER A 28 32.50 22.17 11.87
C SER A 28 33.04 22.57 13.25
N ILE A 29 32.26 22.36 14.31
CA ILE A 29 32.64 22.64 15.70
C ILE A 29 33.70 21.63 16.19
N PHE A 30 33.71 20.42 15.62
CA PHE A 30 34.65 19.37 15.99
C PHE A 30 35.90 19.39 15.10
N GLN A 31 37.08 19.53 15.71
CA GLN A 31 38.37 19.49 14.99
C GLN A 31 38.67 18.13 14.32
N LYS A 32 38.05 17.05 14.83
CA LYS A 32 38.12 15.69 14.28
C LYS A 32 36.71 15.11 14.18
N SER A 33 36.50 14.19 13.25
CA SER A 33 35.20 13.52 13.07
C SER A 33 34.73 12.91 14.39
N PRO A 34 33.57 13.32 14.93
CA PRO A 34 33.05 12.82 16.21
C PRO A 34 32.47 11.40 16.08
N PHE A 35 32.35 10.88 14.84
CA PHE A 35 31.75 9.58 14.59
C PHE A 35 32.74 8.44 14.88
N PRO A 36 32.32 7.41 15.64
CA PRO A 36 33.11 6.20 15.79
C PRO A 36 33.10 5.38 14.49
N GLN A 37 34.12 4.53 14.32
CA GLN A 37 34.02 3.43 13.35
C GLN A 37 33.16 2.34 13.98
N ASN A 38 32.20 1.80 13.23
CA ASN A 38 31.28 0.80 13.74
C ASN A 38 31.00 -0.30 12.70
N ILE A 39 30.57 -1.44 13.21
CA ILE A 39 30.10 -2.57 12.41
C ILE A 39 28.60 -2.70 12.64
N GLU A 40 27.82 -2.52 11.59
CA GLU A 40 26.37 -2.73 11.64
C GLU A 40 26.05 -4.18 11.29
N LEU A 41 25.45 -4.89 12.24
CA LEU A 41 24.87 -6.21 12.02
C LEU A 41 23.38 -6.06 11.74
N ARG A 42 22.97 -6.38 10.51
CA ARG A 42 21.57 -6.36 10.09
C ARG A 42 21.02 -7.77 10.09
N PHE A 43 19.87 -7.94 10.71
CA PHE A 43 19.23 -9.23 10.86
C PHE A 43 17.84 -9.25 10.23
N ASN A 44 17.42 -10.42 9.75
CA ASN A 44 16.06 -10.61 9.27
C ASN A 44 15.05 -10.45 10.41
N GLU A 45 13.93 -9.80 10.12
CA GLU A 45 12.80 -9.61 11.02
C GLU A 45 12.29 -10.93 11.61
N LYS A 46 12.37 -12.04 10.85
CA LYS A 46 11.90 -13.36 11.29
C LYS A 46 12.89 -14.11 12.19
N SER A 47 14.11 -13.62 12.33
CA SER A 47 15.24 -14.39 12.87
C SER A 47 15.69 -14.00 14.29
N LEU A 48 15.09 -12.98 14.93
CA LEU A 48 15.43 -12.63 16.32
C LEU A 48 14.23 -12.43 17.25
N GLY A 49 14.21 -13.22 18.33
CA GLY A 49 13.49 -12.92 19.56
C GLY A 49 14.34 -12.08 20.52
N ASN A 50 13.71 -11.38 21.47
CA ASN A 50 14.35 -10.44 22.40
C ASN A 50 15.58 -11.03 23.12
N HIS A 51 15.51 -12.29 23.57
CA HIS A 51 16.57 -12.93 24.32
C HIS A 51 17.89 -13.01 23.54
N LEU A 52 17.79 -13.30 22.24
CA LEU A 52 18.94 -13.46 21.36
C LEU A 52 19.71 -12.14 21.15
N ILE A 53 19.05 -10.98 21.26
CA ILE A 53 19.71 -9.67 21.12
C ILE A 53 20.48 -9.29 22.37
N ASN A 54 19.91 -9.57 23.54
CA ASN A 54 20.61 -9.33 24.79
C ASN A 54 21.85 -10.23 24.88
N ASP A 55 21.71 -11.51 24.51
CA ASP A 55 22.84 -12.45 24.49
C ASP A 55 23.93 -12.02 23.50
N LEU A 56 23.56 -11.53 22.31
CA LEU A 56 24.51 -10.99 21.35
C LEU A 56 25.19 -9.71 21.85
N THR A 57 24.45 -8.85 22.55
CA THR A 57 24.98 -7.63 23.14
C THR A 57 26.01 -7.95 24.21
N ASP A 58 25.70 -8.91 25.07
CA ASP A 58 26.59 -9.43 26.11
C ASP A 58 27.79 -10.19 25.54
N PHE A 59 27.63 -10.85 24.40
CA PHE A 59 28.73 -11.52 23.71
C PHE A 59 29.70 -10.50 23.10
N PHE A 60 29.20 -9.51 22.36
CA PHE A 60 30.03 -8.52 21.68
C PHE A 60 30.70 -7.53 22.64
N SER A 61 30.06 -7.21 23.78
CA SER A 61 30.64 -6.33 24.80
C SER A 61 31.88 -6.91 25.49
N ARG A 62 32.10 -8.23 25.42
CA ARG A 62 33.28 -8.90 26.00
C ARG A 62 34.55 -8.73 25.17
N PHE A 63 34.45 -8.22 23.93
CA PHE A 63 35.63 -8.04 23.09
C PHE A 63 36.37 -6.74 23.46
N PRO A 64 37.70 -6.78 23.65
CA PRO A 64 38.47 -5.63 24.15
C PRO A 64 38.53 -4.44 23.19
N PHE A 65 38.23 -4.64 21.90
CA PHE A 65 38.20 -3.61 20.87
C PHE A 65 36.80 -3.02 20.63
N VAL A 66 35.78 -3.48 21.38
CA VAL A 66 34.41 -2.99 21.26
C VAL A 66 34.15 -1.99 22.38
N SER A 67 33.96 -0.73 22.03
CA SER A 67 33.71 0.34 22.99
C SER A 67 32.25 0.42 23.44
N ASN A 68 31.30 0.13 22.55
CA ASN A 68 29.87 0.17 22.82
C ASN A 68 29.12 -0.73 21.84
N VAL A 69 28.05 -1.38 22.31
CA VAL A 69 27.10 -2.14 21.48
C VAL A 69 25.72 -1.53 21.66
N GLN A 70 25.13 -1.07 20.55
CA GLN A 70 23.79 -0.46 20.55
C GLN A 70 22.85 -1.28 19.67
N HIS A 71 21.60 -1.42 20.10
CA HIS A 71 20.57 -2.09 19.32
C HIS A 71 19.26 -1.29 19.28
N ASN A 72 18.62 -1.24 18.11
CA ASN A 72 17.36 -0.53 17.91
C ASN A 72 16.15 -1.49 17.89
N TYR A 73 16.24 -2.64 18.56
CA TYR A 73 15.25 -3.69 18.46
C TYR A 73 13.84 -3.27 18.88
N THR A 74 13.71 -2.56 20.01
CA THR A 74 12.40 -2.11 20.52
C THR A 74 11.70 -1.21 19.51
N SER A 75 12.40 -0.24 18.94
CA SER A 75 11.89 0.66 17.90
C SER A 75 11.55 -0.10 16.61
N ALA A 76 12.43 -1.00 16.16
CA ALA A 76 12.19 -1.81 14.97
C ALA A 76 10.95 -2.71 15.15
N LEU A 77 10.78 -3.30 16.33
CA LEU A 77 9.63 -4.15 16.66
C LEU A 77 8.32 -3.35 16.70
N GLN A 78 8.34 -2.12 17.23
CA GLN A 78 7.17 -1.24 17.21
C GLN A 78 6.76 -0.88 15.78
N ILE A 79 7.71 -0.48 14.94
CA ILE A 79 7.47 -0.17 13.53
C ILE A 79 6.94 -1.42 12.80
N TYR A 80 7.50 -2.60 13.06
CA TYR A 80 7.03 -3.85 12.50
C TYR A 80 5.58 -4.16 12.89
N ARG A 81 5.25 -4.05 14.18
CA ARG A 81 3.88 -4.26 14.68
C ARG A 81 2.91 -3.27 14.05
N LEU A 82 3.29 -1.99 13.96
CA LEU A 82 2.49 -0.97 13.28
C LEU A 82 2.24 -1.31 11.81
N ARG A 83 3.29 -1.67 11.07
CA ARG A 83 3.19 -2.09 9.67
C ARG A 83 2.24 -3.27 9.52
N LYS A 84 2.37 -4.30 10.37
CA LYS A 84 1.50 -5.48 10.36
C LYS A 84 0.04 -5.11 10.67
N SER A 85 -0.19 -4.24 11.65
CA SER A 85 -1.53 -3.74 11.98
C SER A 85 -2.15 -2.95 10.84
N ILE A 86 -1.39 -2.06 10.19
CA ILE A 86 -1.85 -1.30 9.02
C ILE A 86 -2.26 -2.25 7.88
N ILE A 87 -1.45 -3.27 7.59
CA ILE A 87 -1.76 -4.26 6.56
C ILE A 87 -3.05 -5.02 6.93
N LEU A 88 -3.18 -5.45 8.18
CA LEU A 88 -4.36 -6.18 8.66
C LEU A 88 -5.62 -5.33 8.56
N VAL A 89 -5.58 -4.08 9.02
CA VAL A 89 -6.71 -3.15 8.94
C VAL A 89 -7.04 -2.85 7.48
N GLY A 90 -6.04 -2.61 6.64
CA GLY A 90 -6.23 -2.41 5.20
C GLY A 90 -6.90 -3.60 4.52
N PHE A 91 -6.53 -4.83 4.89
CA PHE A 91 -7.17 -6.05 4.40
C PHE A 91 -8.65 -6.12 4.80
N TRP A 92 -8.99 -5.83 6.07
CA TRP A 92 -10.38 -5.85 6.53
C TRP A 92 -11.23 -4.75 5.87
N ILE A 93 -10.68 -3.55 5.68
CA ILE A 93 -11.33 -2.48 4.94
C ILE A 93 -11.60 -2.94 3.50
N PHE A 94 -10.61 -3.55 2.85
CA PHE A 94 -10.77 -4.08 1.50
C PHE A 94 -11.87 -5.13 1.39
N VAL A 95 -11.88 -6.13 2.27
CA VAL A 95 -12.90 -7.19 2.29
C VAL A 95 -14.29 -6.59 2.55
N SER A 96 -14.40 -5.67 3.52
CA SER A 96 -15.68 -5.02 3.84
C SER A 96 -16.20 -4.22 2.65
N PHE A 97 -15.32 -3.50 1.95
CA PHE A 97 -15.69 -2.75 0.76
C PHE A 97 -16.15 -3.69 -0.36
N LEU A 98 -15.51 -4.83 -0.55
CA LEU A 98 -15.87 -5.83 -1.56
C LEU A 98 -17.26 -6.43 -1.29
N ILE A 99 -17.55 -6.76 -0.02
CA ILE A 99 -18.87 -7.27 0.40
C ILE A 99 -19.98 -6.24 0.15
N LEU A 100 -19.71 -4.96 0.37
CA LEU A 100 -20.68 -3.89 0.15
C LEU A 100 -20.83 -3.52 -1.32
N TYR A 101 -19.74 -3.53 -2.09
CA TYR A 101 -19.70 -3.07 -3.47
C TYR A 101 -20.54 -3.94 -4.41
N ILE A 102 -20.44 -5.27 -4.28
CA ILE A 102 -21.16 -6.24 -5.12
C ILE A 102 -22.68 -5.99 -5.11
N PRO A 103 -23.39 -6.01 -3.96
CA PRO A 103 -24.83 -5.81 -3.92
C PRO A 103 -25.23 -4.39 -4.30
N LEU A 104 -24.42 -3.37 -3.97
CA LEU A 104 -24.68 -1.98 -4.36
C LEU A 104 -24.72 -1.82 -5.89
N ASN A 105 -23.72 -2.36 -6.59
CA ASN A 105 -23.63 -2.25 -8.04
C ASN A 105 -24.77 -3.00 -8.74
N LEU A 106 -25.07 -4.23 -8.28
CA LEU A 106 -26.20 -5.01 -8.77
C LEU A 106 -27.54 -4.29 -8.56
N SER A 107 -27.73 -3.67 -7.39
CA SER A 107 -28.94 -2.90 -7.08
C SER A 107 -29.07 -1.65 -7.95
N PHE A 108 -27.97 -0.93 -8.18
CA PHE A 108 -27.97 0.24 -9.05
C PHE A 108 -28.30 -0.12 -10.49
N MET A 109 -27.64 -1.15 -11.05
CA MET A 109 -27.93 -1.61 -12.41
C MET A 109 -29.39 -2.06 -12.56
N ARG A 110 -29.89 -2.90 -11.64
CA ARG A 110 -31.31 -3.32 -11.66
C ARG A 110 -32.27 -2.13 -11.58
N SER A 111 -31.99 -1.14 -10.74
CA SER A 111 -32.84 0.04 -10.62
C SER A 111 -32.88 0.88 -11.91
N ILE A 112 -31.74 0.98 -12.61
CA ILE A 112 -31.64 1.69 -13.88
C ILE A 112 -32.45 0.94 -14.95
N PHE A 113 -32.22 -0.36 -15.09
CA PHE A 113 -32.97 -1.21 -16.02
C PHE A 113 -34.48 -1.21 -15.74
N ALA A 114 -34.89 -1.23 -14.47
CA ALA A 114 -36.30 -1.19 -14.10
C ALA A 114 -36.99 0.13 -14.50
N ARG A 115 -36.29 1.28 -14.44
CA ARG A 115 -36.83 2.57 -14.90
C ARG A 115 -37.00 2.60 -16.42
N GLU A 116 -36.03 2.04 -17.13
CA GLU A 116 -35.94 2.12 -18.59
C GLU A 116 -36.66 0.98 -19.29
N LYS A 117 -37.19 0.00 -18.54
CA LYS A 117 -37.93 -1.16 -19.07
C LYS A 117 -39.01 -0.76 -20.07
N LYS A 118 -39.72 0.34 -19.82
CA LYS A 118 -40.76 0.83 -20.74
C LYS A 118 -40.23 1.20 -22.12
N LEU A 119 -39.00 1.71 -22.22
CA LEU A 119 -38.36 1.98 -23.52
C LEU A 119 -37.99 0.68 -24.23
N PHE A 120 -37.47 -0.30 -23.48
CA PHE A 120 -37.14 -1.61 -24.04
C PHE A 120 -38.37 -2.33 -24.59
N ASP A 121 -39.48 -2.34 -23.83
CA ASP A 121 -40.74 -2.94 -24.26
C ASP A 121 -41.30 -2.21 -25.50
N LEU A 122 -41.17 -0.88 -25.57
CA LEU A 122 -41.67 -0.07 -26.70
C LEU A 122 -40.89 -0.30 -28.00
N VAL A 123 -39.57 -0.50 -27.91
CA VAL A 123 -38.70 -0.85 -29.05
C VAL A 123 -39.06 -2.23 -29.60
N GLU A 124 -39.37 -3.18 -28.73
CA GLU A 124 -39.85 -4.52 -29.12
C GLU A 124 -41.21 -4.46 -29.82
N TYR A 125 -42.14 -3.64 -29.32
CA TYR A 125 -43.44 -3.39 -29.99
C TYR A 125 -43.30 -2.75 -31.37
N LEU A 126 -42.24 -1.99 -31.61
CA LEU A 126 -41.94 -1.39 -32.93
C LEU A 126 -41.22 -2.36 -33.88
N GLY A 127 -41.01 -3.62 -33.48
CA GLY A 127 -40.38 -4.66 -34.30
C GLY A 127 -38.85 -4.64 -34.31
N TYR A 128 -38.24 -3.85 -33.42
CA TYR A 128 -36.78 -3.75 -33.31
C TYR A 128 -36.24 -4.69 -32.23
N GLU A 129 -34.98 -5.11 -32.39
CA GLU A 129 -34.33 -6.02 -31.46
C GLU A 129 -33.95 -5.32 -30.13
N LYS A 130 -34.59 -5.75 -29.04
CA LYS A 130 -34.38 -5.24 -27.66
C LYS A 130 -32.92 -5.31 -27.20
N ARG A 131 -32.21 -6.38 -27.59
CA ARG A 131 -30.88 -6.73 -27.10
C ARG A 131 -29.81 -5.68 -27.46
N GLY A 132 -29.91 -5.07 -28.64
CA GLY A 132 -29.00 -3.99 -29.04
C GLY A 132 -29.14 -2.73 -28.20
N LEU A 133 -30.36 -2.43 -27.74
CA LEU A 133 -30.64 -1.30 -26.86
C LEU A 133 -30.10 -1.55 -25.44
N GLU A 134 -30.30 -2.76 -24.92
CA GLU A 134 -29.80 -3.17 -23.60
C GLU A 134 -28.28 -3.08 -23.52
N ILE A 135 -27.56 -3.58 -24.53
CA ILE A 135 -26.09 -3.48 -24.60
C ILE A 135 -25.64 -2.02 -24.61
N THR A 136 -26.29 -1.20 -25.43
CA THR A 136 -25.97 0.24 -25.52
C THR A 136 -26.18 0.92 -24.16
N PHE A 137 -27.23 0.55 -23.44
CA PHE A 137 -27.53 1.07 -22.11
C PHE A 137 -26.49 0.64 -21.07
N VAL A 138 -26.06 -0.63 -21.09
CA VAL A 138 -24.98 -1.12 -20.23
C VAL A 138 -23.69 -0.36 -20.51
N VAL A 139 -23.29 -0.22 -21.78
CA VAL A 139 -22.07 0.50 -22.15
C VAL A 139 -22.14 1.97 -21.72
N ALA A 140 -23.28 2.63 -21.95
CA ALA A 140 -23.48 4.02 -21.54
C ALA A 140 -23.41 4.20 -20.01
N SER A 141 -23.95 3.25 -19.24
CA SER A 141 -23.89 3.26 -17.77
C SER A 141 -22.51 2.87 -17.21
N ALA A 142 -21.72 2.09 -17.96
CA ALA A 142 -20.37 1.71 -17.57
C ALA A 142 -19.37 2.88 -17.66
N ILE A 143 -19.54 3.79 -18.63
CA ILE A 143 -18.64 4.93 -18.85
C ILE A 143 -18.49 5.83 -17.61
N PRO A 144 -19.57 6.34 -16.97
CA PRO A 144 -19.48 7.11 -15.74
C PRO A 144 -18.77 6.37 -14.60
N LEU A 145 -19.01 5.07 -14.47
CA LEU A 145 -18.39 4.26 -13.41
C LEU A 145 -16.89 4.06 -13.64
N VAL A 146 -16.46 3.89 -14.89
CA VAL A 146 -15.04 3.87 -15.25
C VAL A 146 -14.38 5.21 -14.93
N LEU A 147 -15.04 6.33 -15.24
CA LEU A 147 -14.55 7.67 -14.89
C LEU A 147 -14.41 7.87 -13.37
N VAL A 148 -15.40 7.44 -12.59
CA VAL A 148 -15.34 7.50 -11.12
C VAL A 148 -14.17 6.65 -10.59
N SER A 149 -13.92 5.49 -11.20
CA SER A 149 -12.79 4.63 -10.82
C SER A 149 -11.44 5.31 -11.08
N PHE A 150 -11.29 6.06 -12.18
CA PHE A 150 -10.10 6.86 -12.45
C PHE A 150 -9.93 8.01 -11.45
N ILE A 151 -11.02 8.68 -11.06
CA ILE A 151 -10.97 9.76 -10.05
C ILE A 151 -10.51 9.19 -8.69
N ILE A 152 -11.07 8.05 -8.28
CA ILE A 152 -10.67 7.36 -7.05
C ILE A 152 -9.19 6.97 -7.12
N LEU A 153 -8.72 6.45 -8.25
CA LEU A 153 -7.31 6.12 -8.46
C LEU A 153 -6.42 7.36 -8.27
N ALA A 154 -6.79 8.50 -8.84
CA ALA A 154 -6.03 9.74 -8.73
C ALA A 154 -5.94 10.24 -7.27
N VAL A 155 -7.07 10.23 -6.55
CA VAL A 155 -7.14 10.64 -5.15
C VAL A 155 -6.30 9.72 -4.27
N PHE A 156 -6.45 8.41 -4.41
CA PHE A 156 -5.63 7.46 -3.65
C PHE A 156 -4.15 7.63 -3.98
N ASN A 157 -3.79 7.80 -5.27
CA ASN A 157 -2.40 8.05 -5.71
C ASN A 157 -1.76 9.22 -4.96
N GLN A 158 -2.52 10.30 -4.81
CA GLN A 158 -2.06 11.48 -4.08
C GLN A 158 -1.90 11.20 -2.58
N ILE A 159 -2.84 10.47 -1.97
CA ILE A 159 -2.79 10.10 -0.54
C ILE A 159 -1.59 9.21 -0.23
N ALA A 160 -1.34 8.14 -0.99
CA ALA A 160 -0.22 7.25 -0.64
C ALA A 160 1.15 7.78 -1.10
N LYS A 161 1.22 8.73 -2.05
CA LYS A 161 2.42 9.58 -2.23
C LYS A 161 2.69 10.41 -0.96
N MET A 162 1.67 11.05 -0.40
CA MET A 162 1.81 11.82 0.85
C MET A 162 2.25 10.93 2.03
N LEU A 163 1.75 9.70 2.10
CA LEU A 163 2.04 8.75 3.19
C LEU A 163 3.27 7.85 2.95
N HIS A 164 3.97 7.98 1.82
CA HIS A 164 5.12 7.13 1.45
C HIS A 164 4.84 5.61 1.52
N ILE A 165 3.60 5.20 1.24
CA ILE A 165 3.18 3.79 1.26
C ILE A 165 3.40 3.18 -0.13
N PRO A 166 3.94 1.95 -0.24
CA PRO A 166 4.10 1.29 -1.53
C PRO A 166 2.75 1.13 -2.24
N PHE A 167 2.63 1.70 -3.43
CA PHE A 167 1.39 1.95 -4.15
C PHE A 167 0.83 0.74 -4.93
N TYR A 168 1.64 -0.30 -5.10
CA TYR A 168 1.34 -1.48 -5.90
C TYR A 168 0.05 -2.24 -5.51
N PRO A 169 -0.29 -2.43 -4.22
CA PRO A 169 -1.51 -3.14 -3.82
C PRO A 169 -2.79 -2.40 -4.25
N VAL A 170 -2.75 -1.06 -4.29
CA VAL A 170 -3.92 -0.22 -4.59
C VAL A 170 -4.27 -0.31 -6.08
N TYR A 171 -3.27 -0.39 -6.96
CA TYR A 171 -3.49 -0.51 -8.41
C TYR A 171 -4.12 -1.88 -8.77
N LEU A 172 -3.61 -2.96 -8.19
CA LEU A 172 -4.17 -4.31 -8.35
C LEU A 172 -5.63 -4.38 -7.90
N LEU A 173 -5.94 -3.72 -6.79
CA LEU A 173 -7.25 -3.67 -6.19
C LEU A 173 -8.26 -2.91 -7.06
N LEU A 174 -7.83 -1.81 -7.70
CA LEU A 174 -8.63 -1.06 -8.67
C LEU A 174 -8.84 -1.79 -10.01
N LEU A 175 -7.80 -2.44 -10.54
CA LEU A 175 -7.92 -3.31 -11.73
C LEU A 175 -8.91 -4.45 -11.47
N PHE A 176 -8.84 -5.05 -10.28
CA PHE A 176 -9.77 -6.08 -9.87
C PHE A 176 -11.21 -5.56 -9.80
N PHE A 177 -11.43 -4.34 -9.29
CA PHE A 177 -12.77 -3.73 -9.29
C PHE A 177 -13.30 -3.43 -10.69
N LEU A 178 -12.48 -2.88 -11.59
CA LEU A 178 -12.87 -2.67 -12.98
C LEU A 178 -13.26 -3.99 -13.67
N LEU A 179 -12.51 -5.07 -13.41
CA LEU A 179 -12.81 -6.40 -13.92
C LEU A 179 -14.12 -6.95 -13.37
N LEU A 180 -14.35 -6.81 -12.06
CA LEU A 180 -15.61 -7.20 -11.40
C LEU A 180 -16.80 -6.45 -11.98
N GLN A 181 -16.62 -5.16 -12.28
CA GLN A 181 -17.67 -4.33 -12.85
C GLN A 181 -18.00 -4.74 -14.30
N LEU A 182 -16.99 -5.09 -15.10
CA LEU A 182 -17.17 -5.66 -16.44
C LEU A 182 -17.94 -6.98 -16.38
N ILE A 183 -17.57 -7.89 -15.46
CA ILE A 183 -18.26 -9.18 -15.29
C ILE A 183 -19.73 -8.99 -14.92
N PHE A 184 -20.04 -8.10 -13.97
CA PHE A 184 -21.44 -7.87 -13.58
C PHE A 184 -22.26 -7.16 -14.65
N SER A 185 -21.62 -6.31 -15.45
CA SER A 185 -22.28 -5.68 -16.59
C SER A 185 -22.72 -6.72 -17.63
N VAL A 186 -21.95 -7.79 -17.81
CA VAL A 186 -22.28 -8.93 -18.67
C VAL A 186 -23.35 -9.83 -18.04
N ASP A 187 -23.26 -10.14 -16.74
CA ASP A 187 -24.23 -11.01 -16.05
C ASP A 187 -25.65 -10.41 -15.98
N VAL A 188 -25.78 -9.08 -16.05
CA VAL A 188 -27.08 -8.38 -16.15
C VAL A 188 -27.69 -8.50 -17.56
N LEU A 189 -26.89 -8.71 -18.61
CA LEU A 189 -27.38 -8.88 -19.99
C LEU A 189 -27.82 -10.31 -20.30
N GLU A 190 -27.40 -11.29 -19.49
CA GLU A 190 -27.76 -12.71 -19.65
C GLU A 190 -29.03 -13.12 -18.89
N LYS A 191 -29.57 -12.26 -18.02
CA LYS A 191 -30.79 -12.50 -17.21
C LYS A 191 -31.95 -11.65 -17.66
#